data_AF-A0A6B0YHR7-F1
#
_entry.id   AF-A0A6B0YHR7-F1
#
_cell.length_a   1.000
_cell.length_b   1.000
_cell.length_c   1.000
_cell.angle_alpha   90.00
_cell.angle_beta   90.00
_cell.angle_gamma   90.00
#
_symmetry.space_group_name_H-M   'P 1'
#
loop_
_entity.id
_entity.type
_entity.pdbx_description
1 polymer ?
#
loop_
_entity_poly.entity_id
_entity_poly.type
_entity_poly.pdbx_seq_one_letter_code
_entity_poly.pdbx_strand_id
1 'polypeptide(L)'
;MKRRDLERALRRHGWVFLRHGRRHDIWTNGEREEAIPRHREINEKLANSIIKRVRSRTDMRLFGNVYEDGKFWLVEVPLLDAMTQGHTKREALEMAKDLVESLANRPGFSAVVHPGAEGDFEVSSTDVRGMIGLVLRRQRERSGLSLAQAAQRLGVKSRNAYARYERGTSVPSVEKLGQLIKAVSEKDLVLHQSVAL
;
A
#
# COMPACT_ATOMS: atom_id res chain seq x y z
N MET A 1 19.00 -9.58 18.56
CA MET A 1 18.82 -9.32 17.11
C MET A 1 19.98 -8.49 16.57
N LYS A 2 20.56 -8.83 15.41
CA LYS A 2 21.61 -8.00 14.81
C LYS A 2 21.01 -6.67 14.33
N ARG A 3 21.72 -5.57 14.55
CA ARG A 3 21.29 -4.22 14.15
C ARG A 3 20.89 -4.13 12.67
N ARG A 4 21.68 -4.76 11.78
CA ARG A 4 21.39 -4.81 10.33
C ARG A 4 20.02 -5.41 10.00
N ASP A 5 19.55 -6.38 10.80
CA ASP A 5 18.27 -7.05 10.57
C ASP A 5 17.13 -6.14 11.04
N LEU A 6 17.32 -5.41 12.15
CA LEU A 6 16.40 -4.37 12.61
C LEU A 6 16.30 -3.22 11.58
N GLU A 7 17.42 -2.73 11.06
CA GLU A 7 17.44 -1.69 10.02
C GLU A 7 16.76 -2.13 8.73
N ARG A 8 16.93 -3.39 8.32
CA ARG A 8 16.18 -3.96 7.19
C ARG A 8 14.68 -4.00 7.48
N ALA A 9 14.27 -4.36 8.69
CA ALA A 9 12.86 -4.35 9.09
C ALA A 9 12.29 -2.93 9.08
N LEU A 10 13.03 -1.94 9.57
CA LEU A 10 12.66 -0.52 9.52
C LEU A 10 12.41 -0.05 8.08
N ARG A 11 13.36 -0.33 7.17
CA ARG A 11 13.23 0.02 5.75
C ARG A 11 12.01 -0.62 5.09
N ARG A 12 11.70 -1.89 5.43
CA ARG A 12 10.49 -2.58 4.95
C ARG A 12 9.18 -1.91 5.42
N HIS A 13 9.22 -1.17 6.52
CA HIS A 13 8.08 -0.43 7.04
C HIS A 13 8.11 1.06 6.67
N GLY A 14 8.90 1.44 5.66
CA GLY A 14 8.97 2.82 5.18
C GLY A 14 9.80 3.78 6.06
N TRP A 15 10.57 3.25 7.02
CA TRP A 15 11.46 4.07 7.84
C TRP A 15 12.82 4.23 7.19
N VAL A 16 13.32 5.47 7.15
CA VAL A 16 14.64 5.83 6.64
C VAL A 16 15.50 6.43 7.74
N PHE A 17 16.82 6.27 7.63
CA PHE A 17 17.76 6.95 8.50
C PHE A 17 17.69 8.46 8.26
N LEU A 18 17.48 9.23 9.32
CA LEU A 18 17.37 10.68 9.27
C LEU A 18 18.69 11.36 9.66
N ARG A 19 19.17 11.07 10.87
CA ARG A 19 20.37 11.71 11.44
C ARG A 19 20.98 10.92 12.58
N HIS A 20 22.24 11.21 12.86
CA HIS A 20 22.91 10.74 14.07
C HIS A 20 22.47 11.57 15.29
N GLY A 21 21.82 10.95 16.26
CA GLY A 21 21.60 11.54 17.60
C GLY A 21 22.80 11.35 18.53
N ARG A 22 22.68 11.82 19.78
CA ARG A 22 23.79 11.77 20.75
C ARG A 22 24.15 10.34 21.18
N ARG A 23 23.15 9.47 21.42
CA ARG A 23 23.34 8.08 21.85
C ARG A 23 22.76 7.02 20.91
N HIS A 24 21.95 7.45 19.94
CA HIS A 24 21.19 6.58 19.04
C HIS A 24 21.10 7.24 17.67
N ASP A 25 20.76 6.45 16.66
CA ASP A 25 20.39 6.96 15.35
C ASP A 25 18.90 7.30 15.32
N ILE A 26 18.56 8.40 14.66
CA ILE A 26 17.18 8.81 14.47
C ILE A 26 16.74 8.28 13.10
N TRP A 27 15.67 7.51 13.11
CA TRP A 27 14.98 7.05 11.92
C TRP A 27 13.61 7.73 11.83
N THR A 28 13.09 7.91 10.63
CA THR A 28 11.79 8.55 10.40
C THR A 28 11.02 7.89 9.27
N ASN A 29 9.69 7.92 9.34
CA ASN A 29 8.78 7.62 8.22
C ASN A 29 8.25 8.91 7.55
N GLY A 30 8.80 10.08 7.89
CA GLY A 30 8.33 11.40 7.43
C GLY A 30 7.24 12.03 8.29
N GLU A 31 6.66 11.28 9.24
CA GLU A 31 5.63 11.77 10.17
C GLU A 31 6.06 11.61 11.63
N ARG A 32 6.80 10.54 11.93
CA ARG A 32 7.29 10.17 13.26
C ARG A 32 8.79 9.94 13.21
N GLU A 33 9.44 10.17 14.34
CA GLU A 33 10.85 9.81 14.58
C GLU A 33 10.94 8.68 15.60
N GLU A 34 11.90 7.78 15.45
CA GLU A 34 12.17 6.67 16.37
C GLU A 34 13.69 6.55 16.58
N ALA A 35 14.09 6.42 17.84
CA ALA A 35 15.47 6.26 18.25
C ALA A 35 15.92 4.80 18.15
N ILE A 36 16.91 4.53 17.30
CA ILE A 36 17.46 3.20 17.04
C ILE A 36 18.86 3.08 17.65
N PRO A 37 19.11 2.12 18.55
CA PRO A 37 20.43 1.92 19.14
C PRO A 37 21.52 1.58 18.12
N ARG A 38 22.75 2.06 18.36
CA ARG A 38 23.87 1.92 17.41
C ARG A 38 24.68 0.63 17.53
N HIS A 39 24.56 -0.08 18.63
CA HIS A 39 25.39 -1.24 18.92
C HIS A 39 25.03 -2.42 18.00
N ARG A 40 26.00 -3.31 17.74
CA ARG A 40 25.89 -4.39 16.73
C ARG A 40 24.78 -5.39 17.04
N GLU A 41 24.53 -5.68 18.31
CA GLU A 41 23.54 -6.67 18.76
C GLU A 41 22.52 -6.06 19.72
N ILE A 42 21.32 -5.81 19.22
CA ILE A 42 20.25 -5.19 20.00
C ILE A 42 19.49 -6.26 20.76
N ASN A 43 19.23 -6.00 22.05
CA ASN A 43 18.38 -6.84 22.89
C ASN A 43 17.08 -7.19 22.16
N GLU A 44 16.72 -8.46 22.10
CA GLU A 44 15.59 -8.92 21.29
C GLU A 44 14.26 -8.32 21.72
N LYS A 45 14.00 -8.17 23.03
CA LYS A 45 12.77 -7.55 23.52
C LYS A 45 12.68 -6.10 23.06
N LEU A 46 13.79 -5.36 23.13
CA LEU A 46 13.84 -3.98 22.65
C LEU A 46 13.63 -3.91 21.14
N ALA A 47 14.36 -4.72 20.36
CA ALA A 47 14.24 -4.77 18.90
C ALA A 47 12.81 -5.11 18.48
N ASN A 48 12.19 -6.11 19.09
CA ASN A 48 10.79 -6.48 18.82
C ASN A 48 9.81 -5.36 19.20
N SER A 49 10.05 -4.65 20.31
CA SER A 49 9.22 -3.50 20.69
C SER A 49 9.34 -2.34 19.69
N ILE A 50 10.54 -2.07 19.17
CA ILE A 50 10.79 -1.08 18.12
C ILE A 50 10.03 -1.52 16.86
N ILE A 51 10.22 -2.76 16.41
CA ILE A 51 9.52 -3.32 15.25
C ILE A 51 7.99 -3.18 15.39
N LYS A 52 7.45 -3.42 16.58
CA LYS A 52 6.01 -3.27 16.84
C LYS A 52 5.54 -1.80 16.77
N ARG A 53 6.36 -0.83 17.16
CA ARG A 53 6.01 0.61 17.11
C ARG A 53 6.17 1.22 15.72
N VAL A 54 7.14 0.73 14.96
CA VAL A 54 7.47 1.20 13.60
C VAL A 54 6.63 0.51 12.53
N ARG A 55 6.08 -0.68 12.82
CA ARG A 55 4.93 -1.21 12.11
C ARG A 55 3.81 -0.19 12.18
N SER A 56 3.47 0.39 11.03
CA SER A 56 2.19 1.07 10.82
C SER A 56 1.09 0.10 11.27
N ARG A 57 0.30 0.51 12.26
CA ARG A 57 -0.68 -0.39 12.90
C ARG A 57 -2.04 -0.38 12.20
N THR A 58 -2.17 0.36 11.10
CA THR A 58 -3.37 0.32 10.26
C THR A 58 -2.96 0.67 8.84
N ASP A 59 -2.60 -0.35 8.06
CA ASP A 59 -2.41 -0.16 6.62
C ASP A 59 -3.80 -0.22 5.95
N MET A 60 -4.08 0.73 5.06
CA MET A 60 -5.18 0.56 4.11
C MET A 60 -4.91 -0.73 3.32
N ARG A 61 -5.91 -1.59 3.22
CA ARG A 61 -5.82 -2.85 2.48
C ARG A 61 -6.84 -2.86 1.36
N LEU A 62 -6.42 -3.35 0.20
CA LEU A 62 -7.31 -3.61 -0.92
C LEU A 62 -7.70 -5.08 -0.89
N PHE A 63 -8.99 -5.33 -0.97
CA PHE A 63 -9.53 -6.68 -1.13
C PHE A 63 -9.17 -7.25 -2.51
N GLY A 64 -8.93 -8.55 -2.56
CA GLY A 64 -8.73 -9.32 -3.78
C GLY A 64 -9.31 -10.73 -3.68
N ASN A 65 -9.59 -11.31 -4.83
CA ASN A 65 -10.10 -12.67 -4.97
C ASN A 65 -8.97 -13.61 -5.42
N VAL A 66 -8.96 -14.84 -4.93
CA VAL A 66 -8.08 -15.92 -5.37
C VAL A 66 -8.87 -17.20 -5.60
N TYR A 67 -8.84 -17.74 -6.81
CA TYR A 67 -9.65 -18.90 -7.18
C TYR A 67 -8.96 -19.77 -8.22
N GLU A 68 -9.35 -21.03 -8.29
CA GLU A 68 -8.84 -21.99 -9.27
C GLU A 68 -9.58 -21.84 -10.60
N ASP A 69 -8.83 -21.83 -11.70
CA ASP A 69 -9.35 -21.88 -13.07
C ASP A 69 -8.50 -22.82 -13.92
N GLY A 70 -9.05 -24.00 -14.22
CA GLY A 70 -8.37 -25.05 -14.97
C GLY A 70 -7.11 -25.57 -14.27
N LYS A 71 -5.93 -25.20 -14.79
CA LYS A 71 -4.61 -25.61 -14.25
C LYS A 71 -3.90 -24.49 -13.50
N PHE A 72 -4.57 -23.36 -13.31
CA PHE A 72 -4.00 -22.15 -12.74
C PHE A 72 -4.82 -21.67 -11.55
N TRP A 73 -4.17 -20.87 -10.73
CA TRP A 73 -4.79 -20.06 -9.71
C TRP A 73 -4.78 -18.62 -10.19
N LEU A 74 -5.96 -18.02 -10.30
CA LEU A 74 -6.14 -16.63 -10.66
C LEU A 74 -6.22 -15.78 -9.40
N VAL A 75 -5.62 -14.59 -9.45
CA VAL A 75 -5.78 -13.55 -8.45
C VAL A 75 -6.27 -12.28 -9.11
N GLU A 76 -7.24 -11.63 -8.50
CA GLU A 76 -7.80 -10.37 -8.96
C GLU A 76 -7.79 -9.35 -7.82
N VAL A 77 -7.38 -8.11 -8.10
CA VAL A 77 -7.60 -6.97 -7.21
C VAL A 77 -8.61 -6.04 -7.89
N PRO A 78 -9.93 -6.16 -7.61
CA PRO A 78 -10.97 -5.48 -8.39
C PRO A 78 -10.82 -3.96 -8.42
N LEU A 79 -10.37 -3.36 -7.31
CA LEU A 79 -10.16 -1.91 -7.23
C LEU A 79 -8.98 -1.41 -8.07
N LEU A 80 -8.08 -2.31 -8.49
CA LEU A 80 -6.99 -2.00 -9.40
C LEU A 80 -7.30 -2.40 -10.85
N ASP A 81 -8.45 -3.05 -11.10
CA ASP A 81 -8.80 -3.61 -12.40
C ASP A 81 -7.63 -4.41 -12.98
N ALA A 82 -7.09 -5.31 -12.16
CA ALA A 82 -5.85 -6.01 -12.43
C ALA A 82 -5.94 -7.44 -11.94
N MET A 83 -5.40 -8.35 -12.75
CA MET A 83 -5.35 -9.77 -12.46
C MET A 83 -3.99 -10.35 -12.85
N THR A 84 -3.61 -11.44 -12.21
CA THR A 84 -2.47 -12.27 -12.59
C THR A 84 -2.76 -13.72 -12.19
N GLN A 85 -1.82 -14.63 -12.44
CA GLN A 85 -2.00 -16.06 -12.20
C GLN A 85 -0.70 -16.74 -11.77
N GLY A 86 -0.85 -17.91 -11.15
CA GLY A 86 0.24 -18.84 -10.86
C GLY A 86 -0.22 -20.29 -11.00
N HIS A 87 0.70 -21.26 -10.96
CA HIS A 87 0.35 -22.68 -11.02
C HIS A 87 -0.15 -23.22 -9.67
N THR A 88 0.18 -22.54 -8.58
CA THR A 88 -0.33 -22.86 -7.23
C THR A 88 -0.94 -21.63 -6.58
N LYS A 89 -1.86 -21.81 -5.61
CA LYS A 89 -2.43 -20.69 -4.84
C LYS A 89 -1.35 -19.79 -4.23
N ARG A 90 -0.30 -20.39 -3.66
CA ARG A 90 0.82 -19.65 -3.06
C ARG A 90 1.55 -18.80 -4.09
N GLU A 91 1.89 -19.39 -5.23
CA GLU A 91 2.55 -18.68 -6.33
C GLU A 91 1.66 -17.56 -6.87
N ALA A 92 0.37 -17.79 -7.06
CA ALA A 92 -0.55 -16.74 -7.51
C ALA A 92 -0.62 -15.55 -6.52
N LEU A 93 -0.59 -15.82 -5.21
CA LEU A 93 -0.51 -14.77 -4.19
C LEU A 93 0.85 -14.03 -4.20
N GLU A 94 1.96 -14.72 -4.48
CA GLU A 94 3.25 -14.08 -4.71
C GLU A 94 3.22 -13.18 -5.95
N MET A 95 2.59 -13.66 -7.03
CA MET A 95 2.39 -12.89 -8.25
C MET A 95 1.50 -11.66 -8.02
N ALA A 96 0.51 -11.72 -7.12
CA ALA A 96 -0.32 -10.56 -6.75
C ALA A 96 0.53 -9.42 -6.18
N LYS A 97 1.53 -9.75 -5.36
CA LYS A 97 2.46 -8.76 -4.81
C LYS A 97 3.24 -8.09 -5.95
N ASP A 98 3.86 -8.88 -6.82
CA ASP A 98 4.67 -8.37 -7.94
C ASP A 98 3.83 -7.54 -8.91
N LEU A 99 2.57 -7.93 -9.16
CA LEU A 99 1.61 -7.17 -9.94
C LEU A 99 1.39 -5.77 -9.33
N VAL A 100 1.10 -5.69 -8.03
CA VAL A 100 0.81 -4.41 -7.36
C VAL A 100 2.07 -3.52 -7.30
N GLU A 101 3.24 -4.08 -7.01
CA GLU A 101 4.51 -3.33 -7.01
C GLU A 101 4.86 -2.83 -8.42
N SER A 102 4.67 -3.66 -9.45
CA SER A 102 4.90 -3.29 -10.85
C SER A 102 3.93 -2.22 -11.33
N LEU A 103 2.64 -2.34 -11.00
CA LEU A 103 1.63 -1.34 -11.34
C LEU A 103 1.88 -0.02 -10.63
N ALA A 104 2.32 -0.05 -9.36
CA ALA A 104 2.67 1.14 -8.63
C ALA A 104 3.83 1.88 -9.33
N ASN A 105 4.85 1.14 -9.78
CA ASN A 105 6.05 1.64 -10.48
C ASN A 105 6.70 2.84 -9.76
N ARG A 106 6.93 2.69 -8.46
CA ARG A 106 7.44 3.76 -7.58
C ARG A 106 8.66 3.26 -6.79
N PRO A 107 9.78 4.01 -6.78
CA PRO A 107 10.93 3.65 -5.96
C PRO A 107 10.55 3.52 -4.48
N GLY A 108 10.90 2.40 -3.87
CA GLY A 108 10.64 2.12 -2.45
C GLY A 108 9.19 1.75 -2.11
N PHE A 109 8.29 1.69 -3.10
CA PHE A 109 6.96 1.12 -2.89
C PHE A 109 7.08 -0.40 -2.69
N SER A 110 6.45 -0.92 -1.65
CA SER A 110 6.39 -2.36 -1.41
C SER A 110 4.99 -2.78 -0.95
N ALA A 111 4.52 -3.88 -1.51
CA ALA A 111 3.24 -4.48 -1.20
C ALA A 111 3.41 -5.69 -0.26
N VAL A 112 2.41 -5.92 0.58
CA VAL A 112 2.30 -7.09 1.45
C VAL A 112 0.96 -7.74 1.18
N VAL A 113 0.99 -9.03 0.83
CA VAL A 113 -0.20 -9.85 0.65
C VAL A 113 -0.53 -10.56 1.96
N HIS A 114 -1.79 -10.47 2.36
CA HIS A 114 -2.36 -11.10 3.55
C HIS A 114 -3.38 -12.13 3.07
N PRO A 115 -3.06 -13.44 3.14
CA PRO A 115 -4.01 -14.48 2.76
C PRO A 115 -5.27 -14.43 3.63
N GLY A 116 -6.44 -14.55 3.02
CA GLY A 116 -7.70 -14.74 3.73
C GLY A 116 -8.06 -16.22 3.92
N ALA A 117 -9.22 -16.46 4.52
CA ALA A 117 -9.69 -17.81 4.85
C ALA A 117 -10.22 -18.56 3.62
N GLU A 118 -11.01 -17.90 2.75
CA GLU A 118 -11.77 -18.57 1.69
C GLU A 118 -11.83 -17.75 0.40
N GLY A 119 -10.98 -18.11 -0.55
CA GLY A 119 -11.02 -17.52 -1.89
C GLY A 119 -10.67 -16.02 -1.94
N ASP A 120 -10.20 -15.46 -0.84
CA ASP A 120 -9.89 -14.05 -0.70
C ASP A 120 -8.45 -13.82 -0.22
N PHE A 121 -8.00 -12.59 -0.46
CA PHE A 121 -6.78 -12.05 0.10
C PHE A 121 -6.90 -10.55 0.21
N GLU A 122 -5.97 -9.95 0.93
CA GLU A 122 -5.85 -8.50 1.01
C GLU A 122 -4.43 -8.09 0.64
N VAL A 123 -4.28 -6.94 0.00
CA VAL A 123 -2.96 -6.35 -0.28
C VAL A 123 -2.84 -4.99 0.39
N SER A 124 -1.76 -4.80 1.15
CA SER A 124 -1.45 -3.56 1.84
C SER A 124 -0.13 -2.97 1.36
N SER A 125 0.10 -1.70 1.68
CA SER A 125 1.42 -1.07 1.58
C SER A 125 1.56 -0.03 2.67
N THR A 126 2.79 0.19 3.14
CA THR A 126 3.11 1.33 4.00
C THR A 126 3.10 2.65 3.24
N ASP A 127 3.22 2.64 1.90
CA ASP A 127 3.04 3.84 1.07
C ASP A 127 1.57 4.02 0.70
N VAL A 128 0.78 4.52 1.66
CA VAL A 128 -0.66 4.80 1.48
C VAL A 128 -0.91 5.81 0.35
N ARG A 129 -0.01 6.78 0.16
CA ARG A 129 -0.10 7.78 -0.93
C ARG A 129 0.05 7.11 -2.29
N GLY A 130 1.06 6.24 -2.43
CA GLY A 130 1.26 5.42 -3.62
C GLY A 130 0.08 4.50 -3.91
N MET A 131 -0.47 3.86 -2.87
CA MET A 131 -1.61 2.95 -3.01
C MET A 131 -2.88 3.66 -3.48
N ILE A 132 -3.24 4.78 -2.84
CA ILE A 132 -4.39 5.60 -3.24
C ILE A 132 -4.20 6.15 -4.65
N GLY A 133 -2.99 6.63 -4.97
CA GLY A 133 -2.70 7.16 -6.30
C GLY A 133 -2.81 6.09 -7.39
N LEU A 134 -2.35 4.87 -7.10
CA LEU A 134 -2.51 3.70 -7.98
C LEU A 134 -3.99 3.37 -8.22
N VAL A 135 -4.78 3.25 -7.15
CA VAL A 135 -6.23 2.98 -7.25
C VAL A 135 -6.93 4.00 -8.14
N LEU A 136 -6.72 5.29 -7.86
CA LEU A 136 -7.38 6.37 -8.60
C LEU A 136 -6.98 6.36 -10.08
N ARG A 137 -5.69 6.16 -10.37
CA ARG A 137 -5.18 6.06 -11.74
C ARG A 137 -5.83 4.90 -12.48
N ARG A 138 -5.86 3.70 -11.88
CA ARG A 138 -6.42 2.49 -12.51
C ARG A 138 -7.92 2.63 -12.79
N GLN A 139 -8.69 3.11 -11.82
CA GLN A 139 -10.13 3.34 -12.02
C GLN A 139 -10.39 4.40 -13.09
N ARG A 140 -9.62 5.50 -13.09
CA ARG A 140 -9.72 6.55 -14.11
C ARG A 140 -9.42 6.02 -15.51
N GLU A 141 -8.33 5.27 -15.66
CA GLU A 141 -7.91 4.68 -16.94
C GLU A 141 -8.93 3.65 -17.45
N ARG A 142 -9.44 2.80 -16.56
CA ARG A 142 -10.53 1.84 -16.87
C ARG A 142 -11.77 2.55 -17.41
N SER A 143 -12.13 3.70 -16.83
CA SER A 143 -13.26 4.52 -17.30
C SER A 143 -12.92 5.41 -18.50
N GLY A 144 -11.72 5.31 -19.09
CA GLY A 144 -11.31 6.07 -20.28
C GLY A 144 -11.17 7.58 -20.03
N LEU A 145 -11.00 8.01 -18.78
CA LEU A 145 -11.01 9.42 -18.41
C LEU A 145 -9.60 10.03 -18.43
N SER A 146 -9.51 11.25 -18.95
CA SER A 146 -8.34 12.12 -18.71
C SER A 146 -8.37 12.72 -17.30
N LEU A 147 -7.21 13.23 -16.83
CA LEU A 147 -7.13 13.97 -15.57
C LEU A 147 -8.06 15.19 -15.52
N ALA A 148 -8.29 15.83 -16.67
CA ALA A 148 -9.17 17.00 -16.77
C ALA A 148 -10.64 16.60 -16.61
N GLN A 149 -11.06 15.50 -17.24
CA GLN A 149 -12.42 14.98 -17.09
C GLN A 149 -12.67 14.46 -15.67
N ALA A 150 -11.70 13.80 -15.03
CA ALA A 150 -11.81 13.40 -13.63
C ALA A 150 -11.98 14.60 -12.69
N ALA A 151 -11.24 15.69 -12.92
CA ALA A 151 -11.40 16.95 -12.18
C ALA A 151 -12.78 17.59 -12.41
N GLN A 152 -13.27 17.58 -13.65
CA GLN A 152 -14.61 18.08 -13.99
C GLN A 152 -15.70 17.26 -13.28
N ARG A 153 -15.60 15.92 -13.28
CA ARG A 153 -16.53 15.03 -12.57
C ARG A 153 -16.49 15.20 -11.05
N LEU A 154 -15.33 15.54 -10.50
CA LEU A 154 -15.20 15.91 -9.08
C LEU A 154 -15.80 17.30 -8.77
N GLY A 155 -16.25 18.05 -9.78
CA GLY A 155 -16.81 19.40 -9.60
C GLY A 155 -15.75 20.46 -9.32
N VAL A 156 -14.48 20.22 -9.67
CA VAL A 156 -13.38 21.16 -9.42
C VAL A 156 -12.83 21.75 -10.73
N LYS A 157 -12.56 23.06 -10.73
CA LYS A 157 -12.09 23.79 -11.92
C LYS A 157 -10.66 23.42 -12.34
N SER A 158 -9.80 23.06 -11.37
CA SER A 158 -8.39 22.80 -11.63
C SER A 158 -8.10 21.31 -11.80
N ARG A 159 -7.49 20.95 -12.94
CA ARG A 159 -6.93 19.60 -13.19
C ARG A 159 -6.02 19.14 -12.04
N ASN A 160 -5.25 20.06 -11.46
CA ASN A 160 -4.28 19.75 -10.42
C ASN A 160 -4.95 19.40 -9.07
N ALA A 161 -6.19 19.84 -8.84
CA ALA A 161 -6.93 19.52 -7.62
C ALA A 161 -7.25 18.02 -7.52
N TYR A 162 -7.41 17.34 -8.67
CA TYR A 162 -7.49 15.88 -8.76
C TYR A 162 -6.09 15.24 -8.87
N ALA A 163 -5.26 15.70 -9.81
CA ALA A 163 -3.98 15.06 -10.15
C ALA A 163 -2.97 14.99 -8.99
N ARG A 164 -3.11 15.82 -7.94
CA ARG A 164 -2.29 15.71 -6.72
C ARG A 164 -2.46 14.39 -5.97
N TYR A 165 -3.64 13.77 -6.05
CA TYR A 165 -3.93 12.50 -5.38
C TYR A 165 -3.31 11.33 -6.16
N GLU A 166 -3.44 11.30 -7.49
CA GLU A 166 -2.77 10.27 -8.31
C GLU A 166 -1.23 10.33 -8.21
N ARG A 167 -0.66 11.54 -8.11
CA ARG A 167 0.79 11.70 -7.90
C ARG A 167 1.24 11.28 -6.50
N GLY A 168 0.32 11.16 -5.55
CA GLY A 168 0.61 10.89 -4.14
C GLY A 168 1.22 12.09 -3.42
N THR A 169 0.97 13.33 -3.86
CA THR A 169 1.42 14.55 -3.14
C THR A 169 0.43 14.98 -2.04
N SER A 170 -0.71 14.32 -1.94
CA SER A 170 -1.73 14.58 -0.91
C SER A 170 -2.45 13.28 -0.56
N VAL A 171 -2.77 13.11 0.73
CA VAL A 171 -3.63 12.02 1.23
C VAL A 171 -5.06 12.56 1.38
N PRO A 172 -6.08 11.96 0.77
CA PRO A 172 -7.47 12.38 0.97
C PRO A 172 -7.99 11.92 2.35
N SER A 173 -8.95 12.66 2.91
CA SER A 173 -9.83 12.10 3.96
C SER A 173 -10.66 10.95 3.39
N VAL A 174 -11.27 10.12 4.25
CA VAL A 174 -12.15 9.02 3.80
C VAL A 174 -13.30 9.54 2.95
N GLU A 175 -13.95 10.64 3.37
CA GLU A 175 -15.00 11.30 2.60
C GLU A 175 -14.50 11.75 1.21
N LYS A 176 -13.33 12.41 1.17
CA LYS A 176 -12.74 12.86 -0.09
C LYS A 176 -12.34 11.69 -0.98
N LEU A 177 -11.87 10.57 -0.41
CA LEU A 177 -11.55 9.35 -1.15
C LEU A 177 -12.81 8.79 -1.82
N GLY A 178 -13.94 8.74 -1.10
CA GLY A 178 -15.23 8.36 -1.66
C GLY A 178 -15.63 9.25 -2.86
N GLN A 179 -15.50 10.57 -2.73
CA GLN A 179 -15.76 11.51 -3.83
C GLN A 179 -14.81 11.30 -5.03
N LEU A 180 -13.53 11.04 -4.77
CA LEU A 180 -12.55 10.78 -5.82
C LEU A 180 -12.85 9.49 -6.58
N ILE A 181 -13.19 8.40 -5.87
CA ILE A 181 -13.60 7.11 -6.47
C ILE A 181 -14.87 7.28 -7.30
N LYS A 182 -15.88 7.97 -6.76
CA LYS A 182 -17.12 8.26 -7.48
C LYS A 182 -16.87 9.04 -8.77
N ALA A 183 -15.99 10.03 -8.72
CA ALA A 183 -15.63 10.83 -9.89
C ALA A 183 -14.96 10.01 -11.00
N VAL A 184 -14.20 8.96 -10.68
CA VAL A 184 -13.43 8.20 -11.67
C VAL A 184 -13.98 6.84 -12.04
N SER A 185 -14.95 6.32 -11.29
CA SER A 185 -15.56 4.99 -11.54
C SER A 185 -17.08 5.00 -11.57
N GLU A 186 -17.74 6.10 -11.16
CA GLU A 186 -19.18 6.20 -10.91
C GLU A 186 -19.74 5.24 -9.83
N LYS A 187 -18.87 4.46 -9.20
CA LYS A 187 -19.19 3.54 -8.09
C LYS A 187 -18.92 4.19 -6.74
N ASP A 188 -19.60 3.70 -5.72
CA ASP A 188 -19.40 4.13 -4.34
C ASP A 188 -18.28 3.35 -3.67
N LEU A 189 -17.54 4.01 -2.76
CA LEU A 189 -16.55 3.35 -1.91
C LEU A 189 -17.28 2.72 -0.73
N VAL A 190 -17.21 1.39 -0.62
CA VAL A 190 -17.75 0.62 0.49
C VAL A 190 -16.60 0.05 1.33
N LEU A 191 -16.74 0.10 2.66
CA LEU A 191 -15.77 -0.45 3.60
C LEU A 191 -16.34 -1.71 4.25
N HIS A 192 -15.54 -2.77 4.29
CA HIS A 192 -15.84 -4.00 5.01
C HIS A 192 -14.75 -4.26 6.06
N GLN A 193 -15.09 -5.02 7.09
CA GLN A 193 -14.10 -5.48 8.05
C GLN A 193 -13.16 -6.49 7.38
N SER A 194 -11.89 -6.44 7.76
CA SER A 194 -10.86 -7.34 7.23
C SER A 194 -11.24 -8.80 7.46
N VAL A 195 -10.95 -9.62 6.45
CA VAL A 195 -11.19 -11.07 6.38
C VAL A 195 -9.90 -11.88 6.49
N ALA A 196 -8.75 -11.20 6.47
CA ALA A 196 -7.44 -11.82 6.66
C ALA A 196 -7.23 -12.28 8.12
N LEU A 197 -6.57 -13.43 8.27
CA LEU A 197 -6.26 -14.09 9.55
C LEU A 197 -5.04 -13.49 10.27
#